data_AF-A0A524GDJ4-F1
#
_entry.id   AF-A0A524GDJ4-F1
#
_cell.length_a   1.000
_cell.length_b   1.000
_cell.length_c   1.000
_cell.angle_alpha   90.00
_cell.angle_beta   90.00
_cell.angle_gamma   90.00
#
_symmetry.space_group_name_H-M   'P 1'
#
loop_
_entity.id
_entity.type
_entity.pdbx_description
1 polymer ?
#
loop_
_entity_poly.entity_id
_entity_poly.type
_entity_poly.pdbx_seq_one_letter_code
_entity_poly.pdbx_strand_id
1 'polypeptide(L)'
;MDRIVQGMHSSEVLKRVREADGYFITNTARDLSQSDFKNRILLHTDLLAADARERANYFSLEITGGASVHVDILRKQVDPFLKLKLLREKMPNTLFQTLCRGVNLFGYRPYPQNVIRLTVREFAKYVDVWRVFDFMNHVPNMQAVFEEVQKAGKLLEPSICFSTGPEHTDEYYVKKVGEIIEVTGEEISLCIKNHGGLGTPKRIGELVQAIKDKYPDLVVHYHGHNTDGNDIGRITAAVVNGANIVDAADHAFTGYFGPPPILSVIQTLKDYGYSAVGVDEAAVIETSEVLRDQRKYYEYFESQFKGSLPTVQIHKLPGGAMGSSFEQAVKGGFLHRMSEILHEELPKVQKELGNWWSVTPGSQILWTTAVSNVQSGERYGNCSGDLKNLLLGKYGPFPFYCPEDWIYEKAFGPDWRKIVEEQGGVMQIEDIDIDKERSILQERLGYEPTEQQLVTYLQHPNDAVDFFKFEEKFGKVYVLPPSIFFKRGGFALGEALEFADHNGKGHILEIGPMHKHEDGSTSIYLNVDHHQRVFIMSPEVKEEGAAREVTLSKKEIQELAKIGDARAPFGANVCEVSVAVGQEVAVGDKLVVLEAMKMQTPVLAVVAGKVEKI
;
A
#
# COMPACT_ATOMS: atom_id res chain seq x y z
N MET A 1 -16.94 -6.56 -30.31
CA MET A 1 -16.51 -7.61 -29.36
C MET A 1 -17.38 -7.47 -28.12
N ASP A 2 -17.88 -8.57 -27.55
CA ASP A 2 -18.72 -8.51 -26.35
C ASP A 2 -17.88 -8.07 -25.15
N ARG A 3 -18.46 -7.22 -24.29
CA ARG A 3 -17.84 -6.70 -23.07
C ARG A 3 -17.31 -7.84 -22.18
N ILE A 4 -16.12 -7.65 -21.62
CA ILE A 4 -15.59 -8.50 -20.53
C ILE A 4 -16.32 -8.09 -19.26
N VAL A 5 -16.97 -9.07 -18.61
CA VAL A 5 -17.83 -8.83 -17.45
C VAL A 5 -17.46 -9.69 -16.26
N GLN A 6 -17.83 -9.21 -15.07
CA GLN A 6 -17.82 -9.98 -13.83
C GLN A 6 -18.55 -11.32 -14.01
N GLY A 7 -17.97 -12.38 -13.43
CA GLY A 7 -18.51 -13.74 -13.50
C GLY A 7 -18.03 -14.56 -14.71
N MET A 8 -17.36 -13.93 -15.69
CA MET A 8 -16.72 -14.64 -16.79
C MET A 8 -15.55 -15.50 -16.28
N HIS A 9 -15.39 -16.70 -16.85
CA HIS A 9 -14.29 -17.58 -16.49
C HIS A 9 -12.95 -16.99 -16.96
N SER A 10 -11.88 -17.13 -16.16
CA SER A 10 -10.57 -16.51 -16.44
C SER A 10 -10.02 -16.86 -17.82
N SER A 11 -10.14 -18.11 -18.27
CA SER A 11 -9.71 -18.52 -19.62
C SER A 11 -10.52 -17.88 -20.75
N GLU A 12 -11.81 -17.59 -20.54
CA GLU A 12 -12.62 -16.86 -21.52
C GLU A 12 -12.19 -15.39 -21.58
N VAL A 13 -11.92 -14.78 -20.42
CA VAL A 13 -11.37 -13.42 -20.35
C VAL A 13 -10.05 -13.34 -21.12
N LEU A 14 -9.10 -14.24 -20.84
CA LEU A 14 -7.80 -14.28 -21.50
C LEU A 14 -7.93 -14.51 -23.01
N LYS A 15 -8.78 -15.44 -23.43
CA LYS A 15 -9.06 -15.69 -24.85
C LYS A 15 -9.55 -14.42 -25.54
N ARG A 16 -10.53 -13.72 -24.97
CA ARG A 16 -11.03 -12.46 -25.54
C ARG A 16 -9.94 -11.39 -25.62
N VAL A 17 -9.07 -11.31 -24.62
CA VAL A 17 -7.95 -10.36 -24.64
C VAL A 17 -6.94 -10.69 -25.74
N ARG A 18 -6.64 -11.98 -25.96
CA ARG A 18 -5.73 -12.47 -27.01
C ARG A 18 -6.29 -12.24 -28.42
N GLU A 19 -7.59 -12.45 -28.61
CA GLU A 19 -8.27 -12.34 -29.92
C GLU A 19 -8.65 -10.91 -30.32
N ALA A 20 -8.47 -9.93 -29.43
CA ALA A 20 -8.87 -8.56 -29.69
C ALA A 20 -7.93 -7.84 -30.65
N ASP A 21 -8.51 -7.12 -31.61
CA ASP A 21 -7.78 -6.19 -32.48
C ASP A 21 -7.68 -4.82 -31.80
N GLY A 22 -6.76 -4.70 -30.84
CA GLY A 22 -6.54 -3.50 -30.04
C GLY A 22 -5.96 -3.81 -28.66
N TYR A 23 -6.08 -2.84 -27.76
CA TYR A 23 -5.64 -2.98 -26.37
C TYR A 23 -6.78 -2.64 -25.40
N PHE A 24 -6.63 -3.08 -24.16
CA PHE A 24 -7.57 -2.82 -23.09
C PHE A 24 -7.01 -1.83 -22.08
N ILE A 25 -7.90 -1.11 -21.39
CA ILE A 25 -7.53 -0.15 -20.35
C ILE A 25 -8.04 -0.64 -19.00
N THR A 26 -7.14 -0.66 -18.03
CA THR A 26 -7.48 -0.73 -16.60
C THR A 26 -7.50 0.68 -16.03
N ASN A 27 -8.61 1.07 -15.39
CA ASN A 27 -8.63 2.29 -14.60
C ASN A 27 -8.07 1.98 -13.20
N THR A 28 -6.91 2.55 -12.86
CA THR A 28 -6.25 2.34 -11.56
C THR A 28 -6.53 3.48 -10.59
N ALA A 29 -7.79 3.59 -10.15
CA ALA A 29 -8.24 4.55 -9.14
C ALA A 29 -7.55 4.34 -7.78
N ARG A 30 -7.23 3.09 -7.42
CA ARG A 30 -6.52 2.74 -6.18
C ARG A 30 -5.11 3.29 -6.18
N ASP A 31 -4.34 3.05 -7.24
CA ASP A 31 -2.94 3.50 -7.28
C ASP A 31 -2.82 5.01 -7.51
N LEU A 32 -3.76 5.61 -8.25
CA LEU A 32 -3.93 7.06 -8.32
C LEU A 32 -4.11 7.67 -6.92
N SER A 33 -5.06 7.14 -6.15
CA SER A 33 -5.30 7.60 -4.78
C SER A 33 -4.04 7.48 -3.93
N GLN A 34 -3.33 6.35 -4.04
CA GLN A 34 -2.11 6.07 -3.26
C GLN A 34 -0.99 7.07 -3.56
N SER A 35 -0.74 7.30 -4.84
CA SER A 35 0.42 8.06 -5.33
C SER A 35 0.22 9.56 -5.19
N ASP A 36 -0.94 10.07 -5.58
CA ASP A 36 -1.18 11.52 -5.64
C ASP A 36 -1.96 12.07 -4.43
N PHE A 37 -2.69 11.22 -3.69
CA PHE A 37 -3.55 11.65 -2.57
C PHE A 37 -3.33 10.86 -1.28
N LYS A 38 -2.19 10.18 -1.13
CA LYS A 38 -1.82 9.41 0.08
C LYS A 38 -2.89 8.38 0.50
N ASN A 39 -3.60 7.80 -0.46
CA ASN A 39 -4.76 6.92 -0.27
C ASN A 39 -5.93 7.60 0.47
N ARG A 40 -6.25 8.88 0.22
CA ARG A 40 -7.32 9.59 0.94
C ARG A 40 -8.62 9.76 0.18
N ILE A 41 -8.70 9.37 -1.09
CA ILE A 41 -9.97 9.39 -1.84
C ILE A 41 -10.99 8.51 -1.12
N LEU A 42 -12.12 9.10 -0.73
CA LEU A 42 -13.18 8.45 0.05
C LEU A 42 -14.09 7.62 -0.84
N LEU A 43 -14.71 6.59 -0.24
CA LEU A 43 -15.74 5.78 -0.89
C LEU A 43 -16.90 6.64 -1.43
N HIS A 44 -17.28 7.71 -0.73
CA HIS A 44 -18.26 8.68 -1.22
C HIS A 44 -17.91 9.16 -2.65
N THR A 45 -16.67 9.59 -2.86
CA THR A 45 -16.20 10.10 -4.16
C THR A 45 -16.13 8.98 -5.21
N ASP A 46 -15.72 7.76 -4.82
CA ASP A 46 -15.73 6.62 -5.74
C ASP A 46 -17.15 6.22 -6.17
N LEU A 47 -18.13 6.31 -5.27
CA LEU A 47 -19.54 6.01 -5.57
C LEU A 47 -20.18 7.05 -6.49
N LEU A 48 -19.82 8.33 -6.36
CA LEU A 48 -20.28 9.37 -7.29
C LEU A 48 -19.88 9.06 -8.74
N ALA A 49 -18.66 8.53 -8.94
CA ALA A 49 -18.12 8.18 -10.25
C ALA A 49 -18.55 6.80 -10.76
N ALA A 50 -19.21 5.98 -9.94
CA ALA A 50 -19.40 4.56 -10.22
C ALA A 50 -20.25 4.29 -11.47
N ASP A 51 -21.36 5.01 -11.64
CA ASP A 51 -22.26 4.80 -12.79
C ASP A 51 -21.57 5.14 -14.12
N ALA A 52 -20.76 6.20 -14.17
CA ALA A 52 -19.98 6.55 -15.35
C ALA A 52 -18.82 5.57 -15.59
N ARG A 53 -18.09 5.16 -14.54
CA ARG A 53 -17.03 4.13 -14.64
C ARG A 53 -17.56 2.77 -15.12
N GLU A 54 -18.77 2.38 -14.71
CA GLU A 54 -19.43 1.16 -15.19
C GLU A 54 -19.75 1.22 -16.68
N ARG A 55 -20.18 2.38 -17.19
CA ARG A 55 -20.46 2.57 -18.63
C ARG A 55 -19.20 2.68 -19.47
N ALA A 56 -18.11 3.21 -18.89
CA ALA A 56 -16.83 3.39 -19.57
C ALA A 56 -16.21 2.10 -20.10
N ASN A 57 -16.63 0.93 -19.57
CA ASN A 57 -16.27 -0.38 -20.10
C ASN A 57 -14.74 -0.65 -20.07
N TYR A 58 -14.11 -0.35 -18.95
CA TYR A 58 -12.72 -0.75 -18.69
C TYR A 58 -12.58 -2.28 -18.63
N PHE A 59 -11.39 -2.80 -18.92
CA PHE A 59 -11.08 -4.21 -18.65
C PHE A 59 -11.22 -4.52 -17.17
N SER A 60 -10.66 -3.66 -16.33
CA SER A 60 -10.87 -3.70 -14.88
C SER A 60 -10.79 -2.32 -14.25
N LEU A 61 -11.33 -2.20 -13.05
CA LEU A 61 -11.12 -1.07 -12.15
C LEU A 61 -10.29 -1.57 -10.96
N GLU A 62 -9.03 -1.12 -10.85
CA GLU A 62 -8.21 -1.39 -9.68
C GLU A 62 -8.63 -0.46 -8.54
N ILE A 63 -9.31 -1.02 -7.53
CA ILE A 63 -10.05 -0.25 -6.51
C ILE A 63 -9.70 -0.67 -5.06
N THR A 64 -8.85 -1.69 -4.91
CA THR A 64 -8.45 -2.20 -3.59
C THR A 64 -7.04 -2.80 -3.59
N GLY A 65 -6.58 -3.25 -2.42
CA GLY A 65 -5.24 -3.80 -2.21
C GLY A 65 -4.17 -2.74 -1.96
N GLY A 66 -2.90 -3.15 -2.01
CA GLY A 66 -1.77 -2.33 -1.62
C GLY A 66 -1.95 -1.79 -0.20
N ALA A 67 -1.67 -0.51 0.02
CA ALA A 67 -1.91 0.11 1.32
C ALA A 67 -3.36 0.57 1.54
N SER A 68 -4.25 0.43 0.54
CA SER A 68 -5.62 0.95 0.64
C SER A 68 -6.44 0.23 1.70
N VAL A 69 -6.30 -1.09 1.85
CA VAL A 69 -7.04 -1.90 2.85
C VAL A 69 -6.82 -1.38 4.27
N HIS A 70 -5.55 -1.15 4.65
CA HIS A 70 -5.24 -0.55 5.94
C HIS A 70 -5.74 0.90 6.05
N VAL A 71 -5.57 1.69 5.00
CA VAL A 71 -5.95 3.11 5.03
C VAL A 71 -7.48 3.30 5.06
N ASP A 72 -8.22 2.38 4.48
CA ASP A 72 -9.68 2.35 4.52
C ASP A 72 -10.16 2.30 5.98
N ILE A 73 -9.64 1.38 6.80
CA ILE A 73 -10.00 1.32 8.22
C ILE A 73 -9.37 2.47 9.05
N LEU A 74 -8.10 2.81 8.81
CA LEU A 74 -7.36 3.72 9.68
C LEU A 74 -7.71 5.21 9.47
N ARG A 75 -7.99 5.60 8.22
CA ARG A 75 -8.05 7.02 7.82
C ARG A 75 -9.30 7.40 7.08
N LYS A 76 -9.92 6.47 6.35
CA LYS A 76 -11.22 6.69 5.71
C LYS A 76 -12.38 6.19 6.56
N GLN A 77 -12.07 5.40 7.61
CA GLN A 77 -13.03 4.83 8.54
C GLN A 77 -14.15 4.08 7.79
N VAL A 78 -13.76 3.18 6.88
CA VAL A 78 -14.67 2.35 6.09
C VAL A 78 -14.19 0.91 6.05
N ASP A 79 -15.11 -0.04 6.17
CA ASP A 79 -14.82 -1.45 6.01
C ASP A 79 -14.42 -1.74 4.54
N PRO A 80 -13.24 -2.33 4.28
CA PRO A 80 -12.78 -2.66 2.93
C PRO A 80 -13.71 -3.62 2.18
N PHE A 81 -14.45 -4.50 2.88
CA PHE A 81 -15.41 -5.41 2.26
C PHE A 81 -16.71 -4.70 1.91
N LEU A 82 -17.26 -3.90 2.85
CA LEU A 82 -18.41 -3.04 2.58
C LEU A 82 -18.17 -2.11 1.40
N LYS A 83 -16.96 -1.52 1.31
CA LYS A 83 -16.53 -0.70 0.17
C LYS A 83 -16.72 -1.43 -1.16
N LEU A 84 -16.20 -2.65 -1.27
CA LEU A 84 -16.30 -3.46 -2.48
C LEU A 84 -17.75 -3.87 -2.77
N LYS A 85 -18.55 -4.17 -1.75
CA LYS A 85 -19.96 -4.51 -1.90
C LYS A 85 -20.76 -3.34 -2.49
N LEU A 86 -20.66 -2.15 -1.92
CA LEU A 86 -21.38 -0.96 -2.39
C LEU A 86 -20.99 -0.56 -3.81
N LEU A 87 -19.69 -0.65 -4.13
CA LEU A 87 -19.21 -0.41 -5.49
C LEU A 87 -19.71 -1.48 -6.46
N ARG A 88 -19.78 -2.75 -6.06
CA ARG A 88 -20.31 -3.84 -6.89
C ARG A 88 -21.78 -3.65 -7.23
N GLU A 89 -22.58 -3.12 -6.31
CA GLU A 89 -24.00 -2.81 -6.55
C GLU A 89 -24.17 -1.78 -7.68
N LYS A 90 -23.25 -0.81 -7.79
CA LYS A 90 -23.23 0.22 -8.83
C LYS A 90 -22.51 -0.20 -10.12
N MET A 91 -21.51 -1.06 -10.00
CA MET A 91 -20.65 -1.53 -11.10
C MET A 91 -20.73 -3.07 -11.22
N PRO A 92 -21.89 -3.63 -11.58
CA PRO A 92 -22.11 -5.06 -11.56
C PRO A 92 -21.26 -5.79 -12.60
N ASN A 93 -20.95 -5.18 -13.76
CA ASN A 93 -20.22 -5.85 -14.82
C ASN A 93 -18.71 -5.59 -14.79
N THR A 94 -18.25 -4.48 -14.24
CA THR A 94 -16.81 -4.13 -14.24
C THR A 94 -15.99 -5.12 -13.41
N LEU A 95 -14.88 -5.65 -13.95
CA LEU A 95 -13.97 -6.47 -13.14
C LEU A 95 -13.29 -5.61 -12.06
N PHE A 96 -13.29 -6.07 -10.81
CA PHE A 96 -12.51 -5.40 -9.75
C PHE A 96 -11.13 -6.01 -9.63
N GLN A 97 -10.11 -5.15 -9.67
CA GLN A 97 -8.71 -5.54 -9.54
C GLN A 97 -8.13 -5.14 -8.18
N THR A 98 -7.26 -5.99 -7.63
CA THR A 98 -6.49 -5.74 -6.40
C THR A 98 -4.99 -5.84 -6.66
N LEU A 99 -4.21 -5.06 -5.91
CA LEU A 99 -2.76 -5.26 -5.78
C LEU A 99 -2.44 -6.02 -4.49
N CYS A 100 -1.80 -7.18 -4.60
CA CYS A 100 -1.43 -8.05 -3.47
C CYS A 100 0.09 -8.27 -3.40
N ARG A 101 0.68 -8.16 -2.21
CA ARG A 101 2.13 -8.27 -1.98
C ARG A 101 2.55 -9.68 -1.58
N GLY A 102 2.30 -10.70 -2.40
CA GLY A 102 2.68 -12.09 -2.08
C GLY A 102 2.43 -12.47 -0.61
N VAL A 103 3.48 -12.91 0.09
CA VAL A 103 3.46 -13.27 1.52
C VAL A 103 3.04 -12.15 2.48
N ASN A 104 3.15 -10.89 2.08
CA ASN A 104 2.76 -9.73 2.89
C ASN A 104 1.31 -9.29 2.66
N LEU A 105 0.57 -9.87 1.71
CA LEU A 105 -0.84 -9.53 1.43
C LEU A 105 -1.06 -8.01 1.32
N PHE A 106 -1.88 -7.44 2.21
CA PHE A 106 -2.16 -6.00 2.33
C PHE A 106 -1.50 -5.38 3.57
N GLY A 107 -0.72 -6.16 4.31
CA GLY A 107 0.01 -5.74 5.50
C GLY A 107 1.47 -5.35 5.24
N TYR A 108 2.26 -5.34 6.32
CA TYR A 108 3.66 -4.90 6.32
C TYR A 108 4.65 -5.99 6.77
N ARG A 109 4.14 -7.15 7.20
CA ARG A 109 4.95 -8.31 7.61
C ARG A 109 4.57 -9.52 6.78
N PRO A 110 5.45 -10.52 6.64
CA PRO A 110 5.07 -11.79 6.03
C PRO A 110 4.07 -12.53 6.94
N TYR A 111 3.12 -13.23 6.33
CA TYR A 111 2.06 -13.97 7.01
C TYR A 111 2.22 -15.49 6.84
N PRO A 112 1.77 -16.30 7.81
CA PRO A 112 1.66 -17.74 7.64
C PRO A 112 0.76 -18.12 6.46
N GLN A 113 0.96 -19.31 5.88
CA GLN A 113 0.19 -19.74 4.71
C GLN A 113 -1.30 -19.85 4.98
N ASN A 114 -1.71 -20.35 6.16
CA ASN A 114 -3.13 -20.45 6.48
C ASN A 114 -3.84 -19.07 6.53
N VAL A 115 -3.15 -18.02 7.00
CA VAL A 115 -3.65 -16.64 6.97
C VAL A 115 -3.72 -16.08 5.55
N ILE A 116 -2.69 -16.34 4.74
CA ILE A 116 -2.66 -15.94 3.32
C ILE A 116 -3.86 -16.52 2.58
N ARG A 117 -4.04 -17.84 2.68
CA ARG A 117 -5.12 -18.54 1.98
C ARG A 117 -6.50 -18.10 2.45
N LEU A 118 -6.70 -17.93 3.76
CA LEU A 118 -7.97 -17.42 4.30
C LEU A 118 -8.28 -16.02 3.78
N THR A 119 -7.29 -15.12 3.80
CA THR A 119 -7.44 -13.74 3.33
C THR A 119 -7.79 -13.68 1.84
N VAL A 120 -7.06 -14.43 1.00
CA VAL A 120 -7.31 -14.48 -0.44
C VAL A 120 -8.71 -15.01 -0.71
N ARG A 121 -9.14 -16.08 -0.04
CA ARG A 121 -10.48 -16.66 -0.18
C ARG A 121 -11.59 -15.68 0.14
N GLU A 122 -11.45 -14.89 1.20
CA GLU A 122 -12.48 -13.91 1.60
C GLU A 122 -12.56 -12.74 0.61
N PHE A 123 -11.42 -12.18 0.19
CA PHE A 123 -11.39 -11.08 -0.79
C PHE A 123 -11.81 -11.55 -2.20
N ALA A 124 -11.52 -12.79 -2.59
CA ALA A 124 -11.86 -13.33 -3.91
C ALA A 124 -13.38 -13.46 -4.12
N LYS A 125 -14.20 -13.33 -3.08
CA LYS A 125 -15.65 -13.21 -3.24
C LYS A 125 -16.07 -11.89 -3.93
N TYR A 126 -15.22 -10.88 -3.91
CA TYR A 126 -15.50 -9.53 -4.40
C TYR A 126 -14.55 -9.05 -5.51
N VAL A 127 -13.31 -9.55 -5.48
CA VAL A 127 -12.23 -9.19 -6.41
C VAL A 127 -12.10 -10.23 -7.52
N ASP A 128 -11.95 -9.77 -8.76
CA ASP A 128 -11.93 -10.61 -9.96
C ASP A 128 -10.53 -10.78 -10.56
N VAL A 129 -9.69 -9.74 -10.48
CA VAL A 129 -8.31 -9.73 -11.00
C VAL A 129 -7.32 -9.52 -9.86
N TRP A 130 -6.35 -10.42 -9.75
CA TRP A 130 -5.36 -10.41 -8.67
C TRP A 130 -3.97 -10.11 -9.19
N ARG A 131 -3.56 -8.84 -9.12
CA ARG A 131 -2.21 -8.41 -9.42
C ARG A 131 -1.30 -8.72 -8.24
N VAL A 132 -0.44 -9.71 -8.37
CA VAL A 132 0.40 -10.21 -7.27
C VAL A 132 1.88 -9.94 -7.58
N PHE A 133 2.60 -9.33 -6.65
CA PHE A 133 4.03 -9.05 -6.80
C PHE A 133 4.81 -9.34 -5.51
N ASP A 134 6.11 -9.51 -5.67
CA ASP A 134 7.10 -9.55 -4.60
C ASP A 134 8.21 -8.51 -4.91
N PHE A 135 8.67 -7.78 -3.90
CA PHE A 135 9.61 -6.67 -4.12
C PHE A 135 11.02 -7.12 -4.51
N MET A 136 11.35 -8.40 -4.29
CA MET A 136 12.59 -9.05 -4.72
C MET A 136 12.39 -9.86 -6.00
N ASN A 137 11.20 -9.83 -6.62
CA ASN A 137 10.80 -10.75 -7.68
C ASN A 137 11.07 -12.23 -7.31
N HIS A 138 10.86 -12.60 -6.04
CA HIS A 138 11.03 -13.95 -5.55
C HIS A 138 9.71 -14.74 -5.68
N VAL A 139 9.61 -15.58 -6.72
CA VAL A 139 8.39 -16.32 -7.07
C VAL A 139 7.81 -17.16 -5.92
N PRO A 140 8.62 -17.88 -5.10
CA PRO A 140 8.09 -18.63 -3.95
C PRO A 140 7.26 -17.80 -2.97
N ASN A 141 7.57 -16.50 -2.81
CA ASN A 141 6.80 -15.61 -1.94
C ASN A 141 5.38 -15.31 -2.48
N MET A 142 5.10 -15.61 -3.73
CA MET A 142 3.80 -15.32 -4.36
C MET A 142 2.94 -16.57 -4.53
N GLN A 143 3.53 -17.76 -4.43
CA GLN A 143 2.91 -19.02 -4.84
C GLN A 143 1.63 -19.35 -4.06
N ALA A 144 1.60 -19.15 -2.74
CA ALA A 144 0.40 -19.42 -1.95
C ALA A 144 -0.79 -18.55 -2.38
N VAL A 145 -0.53 -17.31 -2.82
CA VAL A 145 -1.57 -16.42 -3.37
C VAL A 145 -1.98 -16.91 -4.75
N PHE A 146 -1.04 -17.28 -5.62
CA PHE A 146 -1.32 -17.80 -6.96
C PHE A 146 -2.29 -18.98 -6.91
N GLU A 147 -1.97 -19.98 -6.09
CA GLU A 147 -2.76 -21.20 -5.92
C GLU A 147 -4.18 -20.89 -5.43
N GLU A 148 -4.32 -20.03 -4.41
CA GLU A 148 -5.63 -19.76 -3.82
C GLU A 148 -6.50 -18.88 -4.74
N VAL A 149 -5.89 -17.97 -5.53
CA VAL A 149 -6.59 -17.19 -6.57
C VAL A 149 -7.11 -18.10 -7.69
N GLN A 150 -6.26 -18.99 -8.21
CA GLN A 150 -6.65 -19.93 -9.26
C GLN A 150 -7.72 -20.90 -8.76
N LYS A 151 -7.61 -21.38 -7.52
CA LYS A 151 -8.64 -22.20 -6.87
C LYS A 151 -9.97 -21.47 -6.72
N ALA A 152 -9.96 -20.15 -6.51
CA ALA A 152 -11.16 -19.32 -6.47
C ALA A 152 -11.74 -19.01 -7.87
N GLY A 153 -11.12 -19.51 -8.96
CA GLY A 153 -11.55 -19.26 -10.34
C GLY A 153 -11.39 -17.81 -10.78
N LYS A 154 -10.50 -17.04 -10.13
CA LYS A 154 -10.26 -15.63 -10.43
C LYS A 154 -9.10 -15.46 -11.40
N LEU A 155 -9.04 -14.31 -12.07
CA LEU A 155 -7.96 -14.02 -13.00
C LEU A 155 -6.69 -13.70 -12.22
N LEU A 156 -5.68 -14.57 -12.37
CA LEU A 156 -4.38 -14.37 -11.75
C LEU A 156 -3.51 -13.48 -12.64
N GLU A 157 -2.95 -12.43 -12.03
CA GLU A 157 -2.01 -11.51 -12.66
C GLU A 157 -0.67 -11.45 -11.91
N PRO A 158 0.26 -12.39 -12.13
CA PRO A 158 1.60 -12.33 -11.57
C PRO A 158 2.36 -11.14 -12.14
N SER A 159 3.16 -10.46 -11.32
CA SER A 159 3.87 -9.26 -11.71
C SER A 159 5.37 -9.41 -11.59
N ILE A 160 6.10 -8.93 -12.61
CA ILE A 160 7.52 -8.61 -12.48
C ILE A 160 7.67 -7.14 -12.15
N CYS A 161 8.30 -6.84 -11.01
CA CYS A 161 8.72 -5.47 -10.70
C CYS A 161 9.78 -5.05 -11.71
N PHE A 162 9.62 -3.88 -12.33
CA PHE A 162 10.56 -3.33 -13.30
C PHE A 162 11.49 -2.27 -12.68
N SER A 163 12.74 -2.25 -13.11
CA SER A 163 13.79 -1.28 -12.79
C SER A 163 14.85 -1.27 -13.90
N THR A 164 15.78 -0.32 -13.83
CA THR A 164 16.89 -0.12 -14.76
C THR A 164 18.24 -0.37 -14.09
N GLY A 165 19.23 -0.79 -14.87
CA GLY A 165 20.59 -1.04 -14.41
C GLY A 165 21.24 -2.19 -15.20
N PRO A 166 22.55 -2.42 -15.00
CA PRO A 166 23.29 -3.46 -15.73
C PRO A 166 22.69 -4.86 -15.60
N GLU A 167 22.12 -5.18 -14.44
CA GLU A 167 21.56 -6.50 -14.12
C GLU A 167 20.08 -6.65 -14.56
N HIS A 168 19.42 -5.54 -14.90
CA HIS A 168 17.99 -5.51 -15.26
C HIS A 168 17.79 -5.71 -16.78
N THR A 169 18.36 -6.79 -17.30
CA THR A 169 18.34 -7.11 -18.73
C THR A 169 17.03 -7.80 -19.14
N ASP A 170 16.77 -7.88 -20.45
CA ASP A 170 15.61 -8.62 -20.96
C ASP A 170 15.71 -10.11 -20.67
N GLU A 171 16.91 -10.69 -20.77
CA GLU A 171 17.15 -12.10 -20.44
C GLU A 171 16.78 -12.40 -18.98
N TYR A 172 17.10 -11.50 -18.05
CA TYR A 172 16.70 -11.65 -16.66
C TYR A 172 15.18 -11.68 -16.51
N TYR A 173 14.48 -10.68 -17.06
CA TYR A 173 13.03 -10.59 -16.91
C TYR A 173 12.31 -11.74 -17.62
N VAL A 174 12.74 -12.11 -18.83
CA VAL A 174 12.19 -13.24 -19.58
C VAL A 174 12.42 -14.57 -18.85
N LYS A 175 13.56 -14.74 -18.17
CA LYS A 175 13.77 -15.89 -17.26
C LYS A 175 12.79 -15.87 -16.10
N LYS A 176 12.59 -14.71 -15.47
CA LYS A 176 11.65 -14.55 -14.35
C LYS A 176 10.20 -14.88 -14.73
N VAL A 177 9.79 -14.50 -15.94
CA VAL A 177 8.49 -14.90 -16.51
C VAL A 177 8.39 -16.42 -16.63
N GLY A 178 9.46 -17.09 -17.05
CA GLY A 178 9.53 -18.56 -17.07
C GLY A 178 9.31 -19.17 -15.69
N GLU A 179 9.99 -18.67 -14.65
CA GLU A 179 9.81 -19.15 -13.27
C GLU A 179 8.36 -18.98 -12.77
N ILE A 180 7.68 -17.90 -13.18
CA ILE A 180 6.26 -17.69 -12.88
C ILE A 180 5.39 -18.73 -13.61
N ILE A 181 5.61 -18.95 -14.90
CA ILE A 181 4.84 -19.90 -15.71
C ILE A 181 5.03 -21.34 -15.20
N GLU A 182 6.22 -21.71 -14.74
CA GLU A 182 6.49 -23.03 -14.17
C GLU A 182 5.56 -23.39 -13.00
N VAL A 183 5.14 -22.40 -12.20
CA VAL A 183 4.27 -22.62 -11.04
C VAL A 183 2.81 -22.24 -11.28
N THR A 184 2.50 -21.41 -12.27
CA THR A 184 1.14 -20.91 -12.54
C THR A 184 0.48 -21.50 -13.79
N GLY A 185 1.27 -22.00 -14.74
CA GLY A 185 0.84 -22.23 -16.13
C GLY A 185 0.73 -20.94 -16.95
N GLU A 186 0.35 -21.05 -18.22
CA GLU A 186 0.29 -19.91 -19.15
C GLU A 186 -1.07 -19.19 -19.18
N GLU A 187 -2.08 -19.74 -18.50
CA GLU A 187 -3.42 -19.14 -18.37
C GLU A 187 -3.45 -18.04 -17.30
N ILE A 188 -2.61 -17.03 -17.49
CA ILE A 188 -2.44 -15.86 -16.63
C ILE A 188 -2.39 -14.57 -17.47
N SER A 189 -2.56 -13.42 -16.81
CA SER A 189 -2.14 -12.10 -17.32
C SER A 189 -0.79 -11.76 -16.68
N LEU A 190 0.27 -11.51 -17.44
CA LEU A 190 1.55 -11.08 -16.84
C LEU A 190 1.59 -9.56 -16.72
N CYS A 191 1.83 -9.03 -15.52
CA CYS A 191 2.04 -7.60 -15.34
C CYS A 191 3.53 -7.20 -15.34
N ILE A 192 3.89 -6.20 -16.16
CA ILE A 192 5.15 -5.46 -16.02
C ILE A 192 4.87 -4.26 -15.12
N LYS A 193 5.35 -4.32 -13.88
CA LYS A 193 5.05 -3.33 -12.84
C LYS A 193 6.14 -2.27 -12.71
N ASN A 194 6.02 -1.21 -13.50
CA ASN A 194 6.90 -0.03 -13.49
C ASN A 194 6.46 1.05 -12.47
N HIS A 195 6.44 0.67 -11.19
CA HIS A 195 6.03 1.47 -10.04
C HIS A 195 6.81 2.77 -9.81
N GLY A 196 8.00 2.92 -10.41
CA GLY A 196 8.82 4.13 -10.30
C GLY A 196 8.77 5.02 -11.55
N GLY A 197 8.04 4.63 -12.61
CA GLY A 197 8.10 5.34 -13.88
C GLY A 197 9.50 5.33 -14.48
N LEU A 198 10.19 4.18 -14.42
CA LEU A 198 11.59 4.02 -14.80
C LEU A 198 11.76 3.61 -16.27
N GLY A 199 12.94 3.88 -16.82
CA GLY A 199 13.32 3.46 -18.17
C GLY A 199 12.75 4.35 -19.26
N THR A 200 13.32 4.25 -20.47
CA THR A 200 12.81 4.97 -21.64
C THR A 200 11.66 4.20 -22.31
N PRO A 201 10.84 4.84 -23.17
CA PRO A 201 9.88 4.13 -24.02
C PRO A 201 10.51 2.95 -24.75
N LYS A 202 11.70 3.16 -25.36
CA LYS A 202 12.46 2.10 -26.05
C LYS A 202 12.72 0.90 -25.14
N ARG A 203 13.23 1.13 -23.92
CA ARG A 203 13.55 0.05 -22.97
C ARG A 203 12.31 -0.78 -22.62
N ILE A 204 11.16 -0.14 -22.41
CA ILE A 204 9.90 -0.84 -22.12
C ILE A 204 9.42 -1.62 -23.34
N GLY A 205 9.45 -1.01 -24.53
CA GLY A 205 9.08 -1.68 -25.78
C GLY A 205 9.92 -2.93 -26.04
N GLU A 206 11.24 -2.84 -25.88
CA GLU A 206 12.17 -3.97 -26.03
C GLU A 206 11.86 -5.11 -25.04
N LEU A 207 11.53 -4.78 -23.78
CA LEU A 207 11.14 -5.79 -22.79
C LEU A 207 9.83 -6.50 -23.18
N VAL A 208 8.82 -5.74 -23.60
CA VAL A 208 7.55 -6.33 -24.05
C VAL A 208 7.79 -7.23 -25.24
N GLN A 209 8.55 -6.77 -26.25
CA GLN A 209 8.90 -7.56 -27.42
C GLN A 209 9.62 -8.86 -27.02
N ALA A 210 10.64 -8.78 -26.15
CA ALA A 210 11.39 -9.96 -25.71
C ALA A 210 10.51 -10.99 -24.98
N ILE A 211 9.54 -10.52 -24.19
CA ILE A 211 8.55 -11.41 -23.55
C ILE A 211 7.64 -12.05 -24.60
N LYS A 212 7.11 -11.26 -25.55
CA LYS A 212 6.20 -11.74 -26.60
C LYS A 212 6.90 -12.66 -27.61
N ASP A 213 8.18 -12.46 -27.89
CA ASP A 213 8.97 -13.34 -28.76
C ASP A 213 9.10 -14.75 -28.16
N LYS A 214 9.26 -14.84 -26.84
CA LYS A 214 9.36 -16.13 -26.14
C LYS A 214 7.99 -16.73 -25.80
N TYR A 215 7.01 -15.89 -25.45
CA TYR A 215 5.66 -16.29 -25.05
C TYR A 215 4.60 -15.52 -25.88
N PRO A 216 4.39 -15.88 -27.16
CA PRO A 216 3.53 -15.12 -28.07
C PRO A 216 2.08 -14.97 -27.61
N ASP A 217 1.53 -16.00 -26.97
CA ASP A 217 0.13 -16.02 -26.51
C ASP A 217 -0.06 -15.44 -25.09
N LEU A 218 1.02 -15.08 -24.40
CA LEU A 218 0.94 -14.52 -23.06
C LEU A 218 0.31 -13.12 -23.13
N VAL A 219 -0.72 -12.92 -22.31
CA VAL A 219 -1.33 -11.61 -22.13
C VAL A 219 -0.39 -10.75 -21.30
N VAL A 220 0.01 -9.59 -21.83
CA VAL A 220 0.92 -8.67 -21.13
C VAL A 220 0.17 -7.41 -20.72
N HIS A 221 0.22 -7.09 -19.44
CA HIS A 221 -0.37 -5.92 -18.82
C HIS A 221 0.73 -4.94 -18.36
N TYR A 222 0.79 -3.75 -18.96
CA TYR A 222 1.74 -2.72 -18.55
C TYR A 222 1.17 -1.80 -17.47
N HIS A 223 1.85 -1.71 -16.33
CA HIS A 223 1.57 -0.75 -15.28
C HIS A 223 2.72 0.26 -15.15
N GLY A 224 2.42 1.56 -15.24
CA GLY A 224 3.39 2.64 -15.22
C GLY A 224 2.96 3.85 -14.40
N HIS A 225 3.93 4.73 -14.12
CA HIS A 225 3.77 5.93 -13.30
C HIS A 225 4.32 7.14 -14.05
N ASN A 226 3.65 8.27 -13.94
CA ASN A 226 3.97 9.51 -14.64
C ASN A 226 4.98 10.40 -13.90
N THR A 227 5.73 9.84 -12.94
CA THR A 227 6.63 10.59 -12.05
C THR A 227 7.61 11.48 -12.83
N ASP A 228 8.17 11.00 -13.94
CA ASP A 228 9.06 11.80 -14.80
C ASP A 228 8.35 12.49 -15.98
N GLY A 229 7.03 12.35 -16.08
CA GLY A 229 6.20 12.94 -17.13
C GLY A 229 6.18 12.18 -18.45
N ASN A 230 6.72 10.95 -18.52
CA ASN A 230 6.88 10.23 -19.80
C ASN A 230 6.20 8.85 -19.84
N ASP A 231 5.18 8.61 -19.01
CA ASP A 231 4.55 7.29 -18.98
C ASP A 231 3.69 7.01 -20.21
N ILE A 232 3.05 8.04 -20.79
CA ILE A 232 2.31 7.90 -22.07
C ILE A 232 3.23 7.36 -23.17
N GLY A 233 4.49 7.83 -23.22
CA GLY A 233 5.48 7.31 -24.17
C GLY A 233 5.80 5.83 -23.93
N ARG A 234 5.90 5.41 -22.68
CA ARG A 234 6.15 4.00 -22.31
C ARG A 234 4.96 3.10 -22.60
N ILE A 235 3.75 3.56 -22.30
CA ILE A 235 2.49 2.90 -22.66
C ILE A 235 2.42 2.72 -24.18
N THR A 236 2.72 3.77 -24.94
CA THR A 236 2.74 3.72 -26.40
C THR A 236 3.71 2.66 -26.90
N ALA A 237 4.95 2.67 -26.40
CA ALA A 237 5.94 1.67 -26.75
C ALA A 237 5.53 0.25 -26.31
N ALA A 238 4.91 0.08 -25.15
CA ALA A 238 4.43 -1.22 -24.68
C ALA A 238 3.36 -1.79 -25.63
N VAL A 239 2.34 -1.00 -25.99
CA VAL A 239 1.25 -1.45 -26.89
C VAL A 239 1.79 -1.74 -28.29
N VAL A 240 2.65 -0.87 -28.84
CA VAL A 240 3.28 -1.08 -30.16
C VAL A 240 4.09 -2.39 -30.23
N ASN A 241 4.65 -2.84 -29.11
CA ASN A 241 5.41 -4.09 -29.03
C ASN A 241 4.57 -5.29 -28.51
N GLY A 242 3.25 -5.14 -28.41
CA GLY A 242 2.34 -6.26 -28.14
C GLY A 242 1.78 -6.38 -26.73
N ALA A 243 1.86 -5.33 -25.90
CA ALA A 243 1.12 -5.30 -24.64
C ALA A 243 -0.40 -5.23 -24.90
N ASN A 244 -1.15 -6.07 -24.21
CA ASN A 244 -2.59 -6.23 -24.41
C ASN A 244 -3.42 -5.30 -23.52
N ILE A 245 -2.90 -4.97 -22.34
CA ILE A 245 -3.62 -4.19 -21.32
C ILE A 245 -2.69 -3.12 -20.77
N VAL A 246 -3.21 -1.93 -20.51
CA VAL A 246 -2.45 -0.83 -19.90
C VAL A 246 -3.22 -0.16 -18.77
N ASP A 247 -2.50 0.25 -17.73
CA ASP A 247 -3.06 1.06 -16.65
C ASP A 247 -3.05 2.55 -17.02
N ALA A 248 -4.16 3.22 -16.72
CA ALA A 248 -4.28 4.68 -16.71
C ALA A 248 -5.34 5.07 -15.65
N ALA A 249 -5.57 6.37 -15.42
CA ALA A 249 -6.59 6.79 -14.45
C ALA A 249 -7.43 8.02 -14.87
N ASP A 250 -8.43 8.31 -14.04
CA ASP A 250 -9.34 9.44 -14.21
C ASP A 250 -8.60 10.77 -14.22
N HIS A 251 -8.66 11.45 -15.36
CA HIS A 251 -7.86 12.65 -15.63
C HIS A 251 -8.16 13.83 -14.68
N ALA A 252 -9.34 13.86 -14.04
CA ALA A 252 -9.64 14.86 -13.02
C ALA A 252 -8.73 14.76 -11.79
N PHE A 253 -8.27 13.55 -11.45
CA PHE A 253 -7.45 13.29 -10.27
C PHE A 253 -6.00 12.97 -10.61
N THR A 254 -5.64 12.63 -11.85
CA THR A 254 -4.24 12.46 -12.25
C THR A 254 -3.38 13.63 -11.77
N GLY A 255 -2.32 13.29 -11.03
CA GLY A 255 -1.31 14.22 -10.55
C GLY A 255 0.02 14.01 -11.26
N TYR A 256 1.09 14.00 -10.49
CA TYR A 256 2.46 13.90 -11.00
C TYR A 256 3.04 12.51 -10.78
N PHE A 257 2.67 11.85 -9.69
CA PHE A 257 3.33 10.64 -9.25
C PHE A 257 2.61 9.39 -9.73
N GLY A 258 1.29 9.45 -9.83
CA GLY A 258 0.44 8.34 -10.20
C GLY A 258 0.41 8.03 -11.70
N PRO A 259 -0.56 7.21 -12.12
CA PRO A 259 -0.79 6.80 -13.51
C PRO A 259 -1.20 7.99 -14.42
N PRO A 260 -0.95 7.92 -15.73
CA PRO A 260 -1.30 8.97 -16.68
C PRO A 260 -2.82 9.03 -16.96
N PRO A 261 -3.30 10.13 -17.59
CA PRO A 261 -4.72 10.31 -17.91
C PRO A 261 -5.21 9.33 -18.98
N ILE A 262 -6.35 8.64 -18.76
CA ILE A 262 -6.95 7.68 -19.70
C ILE A 262 -7.17 8.29 -21.09
N LEU A 263 -7.79 9.47 -21.17
CA LEU A 263 -8.11 10.09 -22.46
C LEU A 263 -6.85 10.41 -23.28
N SER A 264 -5.76 10.84 -22.62
CA SER A 264 -4.50 11.13 -23.30
C SER A 264 -3.89 9.84 -23.86
N VAL A 265 -3.94 8.73 -23.11
CA VAL A 265 -3.49 7.41 -23.60
C VAL A 265 -4.30 6.99 -24.84
N ILE A 266 -5.63 7.09 -24.78
CA ILE A 266 -6.51 6.73 -25.90
C ILE A 266 -6.19 7.56 -27.15
N GLN A 267 -6.13 8.88 -27.01
CA GLN A 267 -5.89 9.80 -28.12
C GLN A 267 -4.51 9.59 -28.75
N THR A 268 -3.47 9.38 -27.94
CA THR A 268 -2.12 9.09 -28.46
C THR A 268 -2.10 7.76 -29.21
N LEU A 269 -2.60 6.68 -28.62
CA LEU A 269 -2.55 5.35 -29.27
C LEU A 269 -3.41 5.27 -30.53
N LYS A 270 -4.51 6.02 -30.59
CA LYS A 270 -5.35 6.13 -31.80
C LYS A 270 -4.59 6.71 -32.99
N ASP A 271 -3.69 7.67 -32.77
CA ASP A 271 -2.83 8.24 -33.82
C ASP A 271 -1.81 7.20 -34.34
N TYR A 272 -1.36 6.29 -33.46
CA TYR A 272 -0.51 5.15 -33.82
C TYR A 272 -1.29 3.98 -34.45
N GLY A 273 -2.60 4.10 -34.65
CA GLY A 273 -3.44 3.05 -35.25
C GLY A 273 -3.94 1.98 -34.27
N TYR A 274 -3.80 2.19 -32.96
CA TYR A 274 -4.26 1.25 -31.93
C TYR A 274 -5.54 1.75 -31.25
N SER A 275 -6.54 0.89 -31.13
CA SER A 275 -7.84 1.24 -30.53
C SER A 275 -8.00 0.64 -29.13
N ALA A 276 -8.53 1.44 -28.20
CA ALA A 276 -8.97 0.96 -26.90
C ALA A 276 -10.29 0.18 -27.06
N VAL A 277 -10.25 -1.11 -26.78
CA VAL A 277 -11.34 -2.03 -27.10
C VAL A 277 -12.56 -1.75 -26.22
N GLY A 278 -13.64 -1.30 -26.87
CA GLY A 278 -14.96 -1.15 -26.26
C GLY A 278 -15.12 0.02 -25.29
N VAL A 279 -14.10 0.85 -25.08
CA VAL A 279 -14.15 1.97 -24.13
C VAL A 279 -15.11 3.07 -24.60
N ASP A 280 -16.02 3.51 -23.73
CA ASP A 280 -16.88 4.68 -23.97
C ASP A 280 -16.16 5.96 -23.52
N GLU A 281 -15.55 6.67 -24.47
CA GLU A 281 -14.82 7.92 -24.21
C GLU A 281 -15.72 9.00 -23.56
N ALA A 282 -17.01 9.05 -23.87
CA ALA A 282 -17.93 10.02 -23.27
C ALA A 282 -18.17 9.72 -21.79
N ALA A 283 -18.29 8.44 -21.41
CA ALA A 283 -18.37 8.03 -20.02
C ALA A 283 -17.05 8.29 -19.25
N VAL A 284 -15.89 8.17 -19.91
CA VAL A 284 -14.59 8.57 -19.33
C VAL A 284 -14.54 10.07 -19.06
N ILE A 285 -15.06 10.90 -19.97
CA ILE A 285 -15.18 12.36 -19.77
C ILE A 285 -16.11 12.65 -18.60
N GLU A 286 -17.31 12.07 -18.60
CA GLU A 286 -18.31 12.26 -17.55
C GLU A 286 -17.78 11.87 -16.16
N THR A 287 -17.06 10.76 -16.06
CA THR A 287 -16.41 10.33 -14.81
C THR A 287 -15.55 11.45 -14.23
N SER A 288 -14.70 12.06 -15.05
CA SER A 288 -13.86 13.17 -14.60
C SER A 288 -14.63 14.45 -14.33
N GLU A 289 -15.69 14.77 -15.06
CA GLU A 289 -16.54 15.93 -14.75
C GLU A 289 -17.19 15.80 -13.36
N VAL A 290 -17.70 14.61 -13.01
CA VAL A 290 -18.23 14.31 -11.67
C VAL A 290 -17.16 14.47 -10.59
N LEU A 291 -15.96 13.97 -10.87
CA LEU A 291 -14.85 14.00 -9.92
C LEU A 291 -14.26 15.40 -9.74
N ARG A 292 -14.22 16.24 -10.78
CA ARG A 292 -13.48 17.52 -10.81
C ARG A 292 -13.76 18.42 -9.60
N ASP A 293 -15.03 18.55 -9.23
CA ASP A 293 -15.45 19.39 -8.11
C ASP A 293 -15.06 18.84 -6.73
N GLN A 294 -14.78 17.54 -6.64
CA GLN A 294 -14.38 16.87 -5.41
C GLN A 294 -12.90 17.09 -5.08
N ARG A 295 -12.04 17.26 -6.09
CA ARG A 295 -10.57 17.33 -5.92
C ARG A 295 -10.12 18.38 -4.91
N LYS A 296 -10.78 19.54 -4.87
CA LYS A 296 -10.46 20.63 -3.91
C LYS A 296 -10.53 20.20 -2.45
N TYR A 297 -11.38 19.23 -2.11
CA TYR A 297 -11.50 18.72 -0.73
C TYR A 297 -10.35 17.76 -0.36
N TYR A 298 -9.54 17.35 -1.33
CA TYR A 298 -8.37 16.51 -1.15
C TYR A 298 -7.05 17.27 -1.23
N GLU A 299 -7.06 18.60 -1.42
CA GLU A 299 -5.87 19.44 -1.64
C GLU A 299 -4.79 19.21 -0.56
N TYR A 300 -5.19 19.06 0.71
CA TYR A 300 -4.26 18.82 1.81
C TYR A 300 -3.45 17.51 1.68
N PHE A 301 -3.95 16.55 0.90
CA PHE A 301 -3.32 15.27 0.68
C PHE A 301 -2.55 15.18 -0.62
N GLU A 302 -2.66 16.19 -1.49
CA GLU A 302 -1.84 16.27 -2.70
C GLU A 302 -0.36 16.36 -2.35
N SER A 303 0.49 15.96 -3.30
CA SER A 303 1.91 16.21 -3.18
C SER A 303 2.20 17.70 -3.01
N GLN A 304 3.08 18.02 -2.06
CA GLN A 304 3.59 19.38 -1.86
C GLN A 304 4.46 19.84 -3.05
N PHE A 305 4.95 18.90 -3.86
CA PHE A 305 5.73 19.15 -5.06
C PHE A 305 4.80 19.05 -6.28
N LYS A 306 4.56 20.20 -6.93
CA LYS A 306 3.66 20.35 -8.07
C LYS A 306 4.44 20.36 -9.39
N GLY A 307 5.08 19.24 -9.73
CA GLY A 307 5.86 19.09 -10.96
C GLY A 307 6.38 17.67 -11.15
N SER A 308 6.66 17.30 -12.41
CA SER A 308 7.36 16.05 -12.72
C SER A 308 8.78 16.05 -12.15
N LEU A 309 9.24 14.88 -11.70
CA LEU A 309 10.57 14.66 -11.14
C LEU A 309 11.35 13.64 -11.98
N PRO A 310 11.98 14.05 -13.10
CA PRO A 310 12.81 13.16 -13.92
C PRO A 310 14.00 12.56 -13.20
N THR A 311 14.41 13.14 -12.06
CA THR A 311 15.46 12.61 -11.19
C THR A 311 15.09 11.26 -10.57
N VAL A 312 13.84 10.80 -10.68
CA VAL A 312 13.45 9.43 -10.34
C VAL A 312 14.27 8.37 -11.08
N GLN A 313 14.80 8.69 -12.27
CA GLN A 313 15.72 7.79 -12.99
C GLN A 313 17.06 7.58 -12.25
N ILE A 314 17.41 8.47 -11.32
CA ILE A 314 18.59 8.37 -10.45
C ILE A 314 18.23 7.61 -9.18
N HIS A 315 17.25 8.13 -8.43
CA HIS A 315 16.97 7.70 -7.06
C HIS A 315 15.98 6.54 -6.96
N LYS A 316 15.25 6.25 -8.05
CA LYS A 316 14.31 5.14 -8.25
C LYS A 316 13.21 4.99 -7.19
N LEU A 317 12.96 6.04 -6.41
CA LEU A 317 11.96 6.01 -5.34
C LEU A 317 10.57 6.24 -5.96
N PRO A 318 9.59 5.34 -5.73
CA PRO A 318 8.29 5.44 -6.37
C PRO A 318 7.45 6.58 -5.81
N GLY A 319 6.43 6.97 -6.57
CA GLY A 319 5.57 8.12 -6.27
C GLY A 319 4.99 8.13 -4.85
N GLY A 320 4.31 7.04 -4.45
CA GLY A 320 3.74 6.93 -3.11
C GLY A 320 4.77 7.01 -1.97
N ALA A 321 6.02 6.58 -2.21
CA ALA A 321 7.10 6.69 -1.24
C ALA A 321 7.64 8.13 -1.17
N MET A 322 7.81 8.80 -2.31
CA MET A 322 8.28 10.19 -2.39
C MET A 322 7.43 11.15 -1.55
N GLY A 323 6.11 11.10 -1.67
CA GLY A 323 5.22 11.97 -0.88
C GLY A 323 5.38 11.78 0.64
N SER A 324 5.63 10.55 1.09
CA SER A 324 5.88 10.24 2.50
C SER A 324 7.28 10.65 2.98
N SER A 325 8.29 10.48 2.13
CA SER A 325 9.69 10.85 2.39
C SER A 325 9.85 12.35 2.63
N PHE A 326 9.18 13.18 1.84
CA PHE A 326 9.18 14.63 2.06
C PHE A 326 8.50 15.04 3.37
N GLU A 327 7.36 14.42 3.70
CA GLU A 327 6.69 14.69 4.98
C GLU A 327 7.59 14.32 6.17
N GLN A 328 8.32 13.21 6.07
CA GLN A 328 9.32 12.82 7.06
C GLN A 328 10.47 13.83 7.13
N ALA A 329 10.96 14.33 5.99
CA ALA A 329 12.04 15.31 5.95
C ALA A 329 11.66 16.66 6.54
N VAL A 330 10.41 17.10 6.33
CA VAL A 330 9.85 18.30 6.99
C VAL A 330 9.76 18.08 8.49
N LYS A 331 9.12 16.99 8.94
CA LYS A 331 8.95 16.67 10.37
C LYS A 331 10.28 16.48 11.10
N GLY A 332 11.26 15.87 10.44
CA GLY A 332 12.59 15.62 11.00
C GLY A 332 13.58 16.77 10.85
N GLY A 333 13.19 17.90 10.22
CA GLY A 333 14.06 19.07 10.07
C GLY A 333 15.24 18.90 9.09
N PHE A 334 15.23 17.87 8.25
CA PHE A 334 16.32 17.56 7.32
C PHE A 334 15.95 17.80 5.84
N LEU A 335 14.88 18.55 5.57
CA LEU A 335 14.44 18.88 4.21
C LEU A 335 15.56 19.46 3.32
N HIS A 336 16.44 20.28 3.92
CA HIS A 336 17.59 20.87 3.22
C HIS A 336 18.61 19.84 2.70
N ARG A 337 18.57 18.60 3.19
CA ARG A 337 19.44 17.47 2.76
C ARG A 337 18.78 16.53 1.77
N MET A 338 17.54 16.80 1.34
CA MET A 338 16.80 15.90 0.43
C MET A 338 17.56 15.64 -0.88
N SER A 339 18.23 16.65 -1.44
CA SER A 339 19.00 16.47 -2.68
C SER A 339 20.18 15.51 -2.48
N GLU A 340 20.92 15.63 -1.37
CA GLU A 340 22.02 14.73 -1.00
C GLU A 340 21.51 13.29 -0.84
N ILE A 341 20.39 13.12 -0.11
CA ILE A 341 19.78 11.80 0.12
C ILE A 341 19.34 11.17 -1.19
N LEU A 342 18.55 11.89 -2.01
CA LEU A 342 17.96 11.35 -3.22
C LEU A 342 18.99 11.12 -4.32
N HIS A 343 19.85 12.09 -4.59
CA HIS A 343 20.71 12.05 -5.79
C HIS A 343 22.06 11.39 -5.54
N GLU A 344 22.53 11.33 -4.28
CA GLU A 344 23.85 10.81 -3.96
C GLU A 344 23.80 9.53 -3.14
N GLU A 345 23.10 9.51 -2.00
CA GLU A 345 23.17 8.37 -1.10
C GLU A 345 22.23 7.22 -1.50
N LEU A 346 20.97 7.50 -1.82
CA LEU A 346 19.99 6.48 -2.19
C LEU A 346 20.43 5.60 -3.38
N PRO A 347 20.94 6.13 -4.50
CA PRO A 347 21.46 5.29 -5.59
C PRO A 347 22.69 4.47 -5.22
N LYS A 348 23.53 4.94 -4.27
CA LYS A 348 24.68 4.16 -3.76
C LYS A 348 24.20 3.01 -2.90
N VAL A 349 23.34 3.29 -1.92
CA VAL A 349 22.71 2.30 -1.04
C VAL A 349 22.00 1.22 -1.86
N GLN A 350 21.25 1.62 -2.89
CA GLN A 350 20.57 0.64 -3.75
C GLN A 350 21.54 -0.32 -4.43
N LYS A 351 22.64 0.18 -5.00
CA LYS A 351 23.67 -0.67 -5.62
C LYS A 351 24.34 -1.58 -4.59
N GLU A 352 24.80 -1.01 -3.49
CA GLU A 352 25.48 -1.76 -2.42
C GLU A 352 24.63 -2.85 -1.81
N LEU A 353 23.31 -2.64 -1.75
CA LEU A 353 22.38 -3.63 -1.24
C LEU A 353 21.94 -4.65 -2.29
N GLY A 354 22.61 -4.78 -3.43
CA GLY A 354 22.31 -5.82 -4.43
C GLY A 354 21.40 -5.38 -5.58
N ASN A 355 21.19 -4.07 -5.75
CA ASN A 355 20.45 -3.44 -6.86
C ASN A 355 19.02 -3.99 -7.11
N TRP A 356 18.28 -4.34 -6.07
CA TRP A 356 16.88 -4.80 -6.15
C TRP A 356 15.86 -3.63 -6.24
N TRP A 357 14.57 -3.94 -6.35
CA TRP A 357 13.50 -2.98 -6.68
C TRP A 357 12.99 -2.16 -5.50
N SER A 358 12.94 -0.84 -5.69
CA SER A 358 12.41 0.10 -4.69
C SER A 358 10.87 0.10 -4.66
N VAL A 359 10.27 -0.97 -4.17
CA VAL A 359 8.83 -1.10 -3.94
C VAL A 359 8.57 -1.61 -2.53
N THR A 360 7.46 -1.21 -1.91
CA THR A 360 7.14 -1.54 -0.51
C THR A 360 7.18 -3.06 -0.24
N PRO A 361 7.82 -3.51 0.86
CA PRO A 361 8.49 -2.72 1.91
C PRO A 361 9.89 -2.21 1.55
N GLY A 362 10.53 -2.78 0.53
CA GLY A 362 11.90 -2.46 0.13
C GLY A 362 12.17 -0.97 -0.11
N SER A 363 11.25 -0.21 -0.70
CA SER A 363 11.41 1.25 -0.85
C SER A 363 11.66 1.97 0.48
N GLN A 364 11.04 1.51 1.57
CA GLN A 364 11.26 2.07 2.91
C GLN A 364 12.64 1.69 3.46
N ILE A 365 13.09 0.44 3.25
CA ILE A 365 14.42 -0.02 3.68
C ILE A 365 15.52 0.83 3.05
N LEU A 366 15.47 1.04 1.72
CA LEU A 366 16.43 1.89 1.00
C LEU A 366 16.41 3.32 1.54
N TRP A 367 15.20 3.89 1.67
CA TRP A 367 15.02 5.25 2.15
C TRP A 367 15.55 5.46 3.56
N THR A 368 15.17 4.60 4.53
CA THR A 368 15.62 4.74 5.92
C THR A 368 17.13 4.56 6.06
N THR A 369 17.71 3.67 5.25
CA THR A 369 19.16 3.45 5.23
C THR A 369 19.89 4.70 4.72
N ALA A 370 19.45 5.25 3.58
CA ALA A 370 20.05 6.45 3.01
C ALA A 370 19.91 7.67 3.94
N VAL A 371 18.72 7.89 4.51
CA VAL A 371 18.48 8.96 5.49
C VAL A 371 19.38 8.80 6.70
N SER A 372 19.49 7.58 7.24
CA SER A 372 20.33 7.31 8.42
C SER A 372 21.81 7.58 8.12
N ASN A 373 22.33 7.09 6.99
CA ASN A 373 23.72 7.28 6.58
C ASN A 373 24.08 8.77 6.47
N VAL A 374 23.20 9.54 5.83
CA VAL A 374 23.35 10.98 5.65
C VAL A 374 23.29 11.69 7.00
N GLN A 375 22.27 11.43 7.83
CA GLN A 375 22.09 12.12 9.10
C GLN A 375 23.18 11.81 10.13
N SER A 376 23.63 10.56 10.23
CA SER A 376 24.70 10.17 11.16
C SER A 376 26.09 10.59 10.67
N GLY A 377 26.26 10.77 9.36
CA GLY A 377 27.58 10.91 8.74
C GLY A 377 28.36 9.58 8.68
N GLU A 378 27.74 8.47 9.05
CA GLU A 378 28.33 7.13 9.06
C GLU A 378 27.45 6.14 8.30
N ARG A 379 28.00 5.54 7.24
CA ARG A 379 27.29 4.59 6.40
C ARG A 379 27.12 3.24 7.12
N TYR A 380 25.88 2.75 7.17
CA TYR A 380 25.47 1.51 7.84
C TYR A 380 25.77 1.48 9.35
N GLY A 381 26.04 2.63 9.99
CA GLY A 381 26.27 2.69 11.44
C GLY A 381 25.01 2.46 12.29
N ASN A 382 23.82 2.61 11.70
CA ASN A 382 22.54 2.44 12.39
C ASN A 382 21.55 1.66 11.50
N CYS A 383 21.80 0.36 11.37
CA CYS A 383 20.97 -0.54 10.57
C CYS A 383 19.63 -0.85 11.26
N SER A 384 18.52 -0.59 10.55
CA SER A 384 17.18 -0.96 11.02
C SER A 384 17.00 -2.48 11.09
N GLY A 385 15.98 -2.93 11.84
CA GLY A 385 15.60 -4.35 11.90
C GLY A 385 15.29 -4.92 10.51
N ASP A 386 14.60 -4.16 9.66
CA ASP A 386 14.29 -4.59 8.29
C ASP A 386 15.53 -4.71 7.40
N LEU A 387 16.49 -3.79 7.55
CA LEU A 387 17.77 -3.92 6.84
C LEU A 387 18.52 -5.17 7.30
N LYS A 388 18.54 -5.46 8.60
CA LYS A 388 19.15 -6.70 9.13
C LYS A 388 18.43 -7.94 8.60
N ASN A 389 17.09 -7.95 8.59
CA ASN A 389 16.30 -9.04 8.02
C ASN A 389 16.58 -9.24 6.52
N LEU A 390 16.75 -8.15 5.76
CA LEU A 390 17.17 -8.21 4.37
C LEU A 390 18.55 -8.85 4.20
N LEU A 391 19.54 -8.42 4.99
CA LEU A 391 20.89 -8.98 4.94
C LEU A 391 20.92 -10.47 5.33
N LEU A 392 20.04 -10.89 6.24
CA LEU A 392 19.84 -12.30 6.60
C LEU A 392 19.06 -13.11 5.53
N GLY A 393 18.59 -12.49 4.45
CA GLY A 393 17.83 -13.16 3.41
C GLY A 393 16.39 -13.53 3.81
N LYS A 394 15.84 -12.91 4.87
CA LYS A 394 14.49 -13.23 5.37
C LYS A 394 13.38 -12.97 4.35
N TYR A 395 13.61 -12.03 3.44
CA TYR A 395 12.69 -11.66 2.37
C TYR A 395 12.86 -12.50 1.10
N GLY A 396 13.86 -13.37 1.04
CA GLY A 396 14.28 -14.04 -0.19
C GLY A 396 15.78 -13.80 -0.49
N PRO A 397 16.38 -14.61 -1.38
CA PRO A 397 17.75 -14.41 -1.81
C PRO A 397 17.89 -13.10 -2.60
N PHE A 398 19.08 -12.49 -2.52
CA PHE A 398 19.41 -11.35 -3.40
C PHE A 398 19.35 -11.78 -4.87
N PRO A 399 18.63 -11.04 -5.73
CA PRO A 399 18.35 -11.47 -7.10
C PRO A 399 19.58 -11.43 -8.01
N PHE A 400 20.59 -10.62 -7.67
CA PHE A 400 21.75 -10.37 -8.52
C PHE A 400 23.07 -10.68 -7.80
N TYR A 401 23.33 -10.00 -6.69
CA TYR A 401 24.53 -10.19 -5.88
C TYR A 401 24.27 -9.83 -4.42
N CYS A 402 25.04 -10.44 -3.52
CA CYS A 402 25.02 -10.10 -2.11
C CYS A 402 25.81 -8.80 -1.85
N PRO A 403 25.45 -8.04 -0.81
CA PRO A 403 26.25 -6.91 -0.32
C PRO A 403 27.68 -7.31 0.08
N GLU A 404 28.58 -6.34 0.11
CA GLU A 404 29.97 -6.58 0.52
C GLU A 404 30.08 -6.89 2.03
N ASP A 405 31.06 -7.73 2.42
CA ASP A 405 31.30 -8.20 3.79
C ASP A 405 31.31 -7.08 4.85
N TRP A 406 31.85 -5.90 4.53
CA TRP A 406 31.93 -4.78 5.48
C TRP A 406 30.54 -4.23 5.86
N ILE A 407 29.53 -4.38 5.00
CA ILE A 407 28.15 -3.98 5.30
C ILE A 407 27.56 -4.93 6.33
N TYR A 408 27.84 -6.23 6.20
CA TYR A 408 27.46 -7.22 7.20
C TYR A 408 28.18 -6.99 8.53
N GLU A 409 29.48 -6.71 8.49
CA GLU A 409 30.27 -6.38 9.69
C GLU A 409 29.74 -5.12 10.39
N LYS A 410 29.31 -4.10 9.63
CA LYS A 410 28.63 -2.92 10.19
C LYS A 410 27.28 -3.25 10.83
N ALA A 411 26.49 -4.12 10.20
CA ALA A 411 25.15 -4.45 10.66
C ALA A 411 25.13 -5.39 11.89
N PHE A 412 26.08 -6.32 11.97
CA PHE A 412 26.07 -7.44 12.92
C PHE A 412 27.33 -7.53 13.80
N GLY A 413 28.37 -6.75 13.51
CA GLY A 413 29.66 -6.80 14.22
C GLY A 413 30.64 -7.83 13.64
N PRO A 414 31.75 -8.09 14.34
CA PRO A 414 32.84 -8.95 13.82
C PRO A 414 32.41 -10.41 13.59
N ASP A 415 31.41 -10.90 14.32
CA ASP A 415 30.91 -12.28 14.23
C ASP A 415 29.79 -12.45 13.17
N TRP A 416 29.64 -11.51 12.24
CA TRP A 416 28.53 -11.50 11.27
C TRP A 416 28.39 -12.79 10.47
N ARG A 417 29.49 -13.47 10.13
CA ARG A 417 29.46 -14.74 9.37
C ARG A 417 28.71 -15.83 10.14
N LYS A 418 28.96 -15.94 11.44
CA LYS A 418 28.26 -16.89 12.31
C LYS A 418 26.79 -16.55 12.42
N ILE A 419 26.45 -15.26 12.54
CA ILE A 419 25.07 -14.80 12.59
C ILE A 419 24.32 -15.13 11.28
N VAL A 420 24.94 -14.91 10.12
CA VAL A 420 24.34 -15.27 8.82
C VAL A 420 24.19 -16.78 8.66
N GLU A 421 25.14 -17.58 9.16
CA GLU A 421 25.03 -19.04 9.13
C GLU A 421 23.90 -19.56 10.04
N GLU A 422 23.77 -19.04 11.25
CA GLU A 422 22.78 -19.50 12.24
C GLU A 422 21.37 -18.94 11.97
N GLN A 423 21.28 -17.71 11.47
CA GLN A 423 20.01 -16.98 11.35
C GLN A 423 19.63 -16.68 9.90
N GLY A 424 20.47 -16.97 8.92
CA GLY A 424 20.20 -16.69 7.51
C GLY A 424 19.12 -17.57 6.90
N GLY A 425 18.63 -17.16 5.73
CA GLY A 425 17.67 -17.91 4.93
C GLY A 425 16.26 -17.34 4.95
N VAL A 426 15.43 -17.85 4.04
CA VAL A 426 14.05 -17.40 3.87
C VAL A 426 13.25 -17.69 5.15
N MET A 427 12.49 -16.69 5.62
CA MET A 427 11.68 -16.84 6.82
C MET A 427 10.60 -17.91 6.58
N GLN A 428 10.68 -19.02 7.31
CA GLN A 428 9.58 -19.98 7.42
C GLN A 428 8.68 -19.53 8.57
N ILE A 429 7.40 -19.34 8.26
CA ILE A 429 6.41 -18.90 9.23
C ILE A 429 5.42 -20.04 9.42
N GLU A 430 5.40 -20.59 10.63
CA GLU A 430 4.48 -21.65 10.99
C GLU A 430 3.04 -21.14 11.01
N ASP A 431 2.12 -22.03 10.67
CA ASP A 431 0.69 -21.75 10.73
C ASP A 431 0.27 -21.40 12.17
N ILE A 432 -0.62 -20.41 12.27
CA ILE A 432 -1.19 -19.98 13.55
C ILE A 432 -2.53 -20.67 13.82
N ASP A 433 -2.94 -20.70 15.08
CA ASP A 433 -4.27 -21.16 15.48
C ASP A 433 -5.32 -20.07 15.20
N ILE A 434 -6.04 -20.21 14.07
CA ILE A 434 -7.06 -19.25 13.63
C ILE A 434 -8.25 -19.21 14.58
N ASP A 435 -8.63 -20.33 15.20
CA ASP A 435 -9.75 -20.41 16.14
C ASP A 435 -9.42 -19.72 17.46
N LYS A 436 -8.17 -19.82 17.90
CA LYS A 436 -7.67 -19.02 19.02
C LYS A 436 -7.71 -17.53 18.72
N GLU A 437 -7.22 -17.10 17.56
CA GLU A 437 -7.28 -15.67 17.16
C GLU A 437 -8.71 -15.15 17.05
N ARG A 438 -9.65 -15.98 16.56
CA ARG A 438 -11.08 -15.67 16.56
C ARG A 438 -11.62 -15.44 17.97
N SER A 439 -11.27 -16.33 18.90
CA SER A 439 -11.70 -16.23 20.31
C SER A 439 -11.16 -14.95 20.97
N ILE A 440 -9.91 -14.58 20.70
CA ILE A 440 -9.31 -13.33 21.18
C ILE A 440 -10.06 -12.11 20.60
N LEU A 441 -10.37 -12.13 19.30
CA LEU A 441 -11.12 -11.06 18.68
C LEU A 441 -12.54 -10.95 19.26
N GLN A 442 -13.23 -12.08 19.46
CA GLN A 442 -14.54 -12.14 20.09
C GLN A 442 -14.54 -11.48 21.48
N GLU A 443 -13.54 -11.78 22.31
CA GLU A 443 -13.40 -11.15 23.63
C GLU A 443 -13.20 -9.64 23.51
N ARG A 444 -12.36 -9.18 22.57
CA ARG A 444 -12.10 -7.74 22.35
C ARG A 444 -13.30 -6.95 21.83
N LEU A 445 -14.21 -7.62 21.11
CA LEU A 445 -15.41 -7.04 20.51
C LEU A 445 -16.67 -7.20 21.38
N GLY A 446 -16.75 -8.26 22.20
CA GLY A 446 -17.93 -8.60 22.98
C GLY A 446 -19.05 -9.29 22.17
N TYR A 447 -18.77 -9.70 20.93
CA TYR A 447 -19.69 -10.43 20.06
C TYR A 447 -18.92 -11.33 19.08
N GLU A 448 -19.63 -12.27 18.44
CA GLU A 448 -19.02 -13.21 17.49
C GLU A 448 -18.53 -12.49 16.22
N PRO A 449 -17.22 -12.49 15.92
CA PRO A 449 -16.69 -11.82 14.74
C PRO A 449 -17.04 -12.59 13.45
N THR A 450 -17.35 -11.84 12.41
CA THR A 450 -17.49 -12.40 11.05
C THR A 450 -16.14 -12.81 10.46
N GLU A 451 -16.13 -13.67 9.43
CA GLU A 451 -14.91 -14.01 8.68
C GLU A 451 -14.16 -12.76 8.16
N GLN A 452 -14.92 -11.76 7.70
CA GLN A 452 -14.37 -10.50 7.17
C GLN A 452 -13.68 -9.67 8.27
N GLN A 453 -14.27 -9.63 9.46
CA GLN A 453 -13.66 -8.98 10.62
C GLN A 453 -12.40 -9.73 11.06
N LEU A 454 -12.44 -11.06 11.07
CA LEU A 454 -11.28 -11.89 11.39
C LEU A 454 -10.13 -11.66 10.41
N VAL A 455 -10.39 -11.69 9.09
CA VAL A 455 -9.36 -11.44 8.07
C VAL A 455 -8.76 -10.03 8.16
N THR A 456 -9.59 -9.02 8.45
CA THR A 456 -9.12 -7.65 8.65
C THR A 456 -8.27 -7.54 9.91
N TYR A 457 -8.68 -8.19 11.01
CA TYR A 457 -7.94 -8.28 12.26
C TYR A 457 -6.60 -9.01 12.11
N LEU A 458 -6.55 -10.16 11.43
CA LEU A 458 -5.31 -10.92 11.24
C LEU A 458 -4.24 -10.10 10.51
N GLN A 459 -4.66 -9.16 9.65
CA GLN A 459 -3.74 -8.25 8.96
C GLN A 459 -3.36 -7.03 9.80
N HIS A 460 -4.33 -6.44 10.52
CA HIS A 460 -4.18 -5.19 11.27
C HIS A 460 -4.83 -5.28 12.67
N PRO A 461 -4.24 -6.00 13.64
CA PRO A 461 -4.96 -6.42 14.85
C PRO A 461 -5.55 -5.29 15.70
N ASN A 462 -4.77 -4.22 15.92
CA ASN A 462 -5.21 -3.11 16.77
C ASN A 462 -6.08 -2.13 15.99
N ASP A 463 -5.63 -1.69 14.83
CA ASP A 463 -6.39 -0.75 13.99
C ASP A 463 -7.74 -1.32 13.55
N ALA A 464 -7.85 -2.64 13.32
CA ALA A 464 -9.12 -3.29 13.00
C ALA A 464 -10.11 -3.22 14.17
N VAL A 465 -9.66 -3.55 15.38
CA VAL A 465 -10.52 -3.50 16.58
C VAL A 465 -10.94 -2.06 16.88
N ASP A 466 -10.02 -1.11 16.75
CA ASP A 466 -10.32 0.31 16.92
C ASP A 466 -11.33 0.79 15.86
N PHE A 467 -11.18 0.34 14.62
CA PHE A 467 -12.14 0.61 13.55
C PHE A 467 -13.52 0.00 13.83
N PHE A 468 -13.62 -1.26 14.26
CA PHE A 468 -14.92 -1.88 14.55
C PHE A 468 -15.65 -1.16 15.69
N LYS A 469 -14.92 -0.77 16.75
CA LYS A 469 -15.46 0.03 17.85
C LYS A 469 -15.83 1.45 17.40
N PHE A 470 -15.05 2.03 16.50
CA PHE A 470 -15.36 3.31 15.88
C PHE A 470 -16.67 3.23 15.09
N GLU A 471 -16.83 2.21 14.23
CA GLU A 471 -18.03 2.01 13.43
C GLU A 471 -19.26 1.73 14.30
N GLU A 472 -19.12 0.96 15.37
CA GLU A 472 -20.21 0.76 16.36
C GLU A 472 -20.64 2.08 17.01
N LYS A 473 -19.67 2.94 17.36
CA LYS A 473 -19.93 4.20 18.06
C LYS A 473 -20.46 5.30 17.14
N PHE A 474 -19.90 5.45 15.94
CA PHE A 474 -20.15 6.58 15.04
C PHE A 474 -20.95 6.21 13.79
N GLY A 475 -21.14 4.92 13.51
CA GLY A 475 -21.87 4.42 12.36
C GLY A 475 -21.12 4.60 11.03
N LYS A 476 -21.91 4.69 9.96
CA LYS A 476 -21.45 4.67 8.56
C LYS A 476 -20.94 6.04 8.10
N VAL A 477 -19.70 6.38 8.44
CA VAL A 477 -19.14 7.71 8.13
C VAL A 477 -18.85 7.94 6.64
N TYR A 478 -18.75 6.88 5.83
CA TYR A 478 -18.57 7.01 4.37
C TYR A 478 -19.75 7.67 3.65
N VAL A 479 -20.89 7.88 4.33
CA VAL A 479 -22.02 8.66 3.83
C VAL A 479 -21.64 10.14 3.68
N LEU A 480 -20.74 10.64 4.53
CA LEU A 480 -20.31 12.03 4.52
C LEU A 480 -19.42 12.34 3.31
N PRO A 481 -19.63 13.48 2.63
CA PRO A 481 -18.75 13.95 1.57
C PRO A 481 -17.39 14.37 2.14
N PRO A 482 -16.33 14.42 1.31
CA PRO A 482 -15.00 14.86 1.73
C PRO A 482 -15.00 16.31 2.27
N SER A 483 -15.92 17.16 1.80
CA SER A 483 -16.10 18.53 2.29
C SER A 483 -16.46 18.62 3.78
N ILE A 484 -17.09 17.58 4.32
CA ILE A 484 -17.45 17.47 5.73
C ILE A 484 -16.44 16.59 6.47
N PHE A 485 -16.13 15.41 5.93
CA PHE A 485 -15.26 14.43 6.59
C PHE A 485 -13.84 14.94 6.84
N PHE A 486 -13.26 15.70 5.89
CA PHE A 486 -11.92 16.27 6.03
C PHE A 486 -11.89 17.72 6.51
N LYS A 487 -13.04 18.28 6.90
CA LYS A 487 -13.08 19.68 7.33
C LYS A 487 -12.20 19.89 8.56
N ARG A 488 -11.34 20.91 8.49
CA ARG A 488 -10.44 21.31 9.57
C ARG A 488 -10.94 22.59 10.23
N GLY A 489 -10.64 22.75 11.52
CA GLY A 489 -11.04 23.95 12.28
C GLY A 489 -12.44 23.88 12.89
N GLY A 490 -13.09 22.71 12.86
CA GLY A 490 -14.44 22.52 13.39
C GLY A 490 -15.53 23.13 12.51
N PHE A 491 -16.70 23.32 13.12
CA PHE A 491 -17.86 23.92 12.47
C PHE A 491 -18.34 25.12 13.27
N ALA A 492 -18.79 26.17 12.58
CA ALA A 492 -19.24 27.39 13.22
C ALA A 492 -20.65 27.23 13.81
N LEU A 493 -20.95 27.96 14.88
CA LEU A 493 -22.30 28.01 15.43
C LEU A 493 -23.27 28.57 14.39
N GLY A 494 -24.39 27.88 14.19
CA GLY A 494 -25.41 28.22 13.19
C GLY A 494 -25.02 27.85 11.76
N GLU A 495 -23.86 27.21 11.56
CA GLU A 495 -23.48 26.69 10.24
C GLU A 495 -24.45 25.58 9.81
N ALA A 496 -25.01 25.73 8.61
CA ALA A 496 -25.81 24.70 7.95
C ALA A 496 -24.98 24.06 6.82
N LEU A 497 -24.85 22.74 6.86
CA LEU A 497 -24.18 21.95 5.85
C LEU A 497 -25.22 21.15 5.07
N GLU A 498 -25.35 21.44 3.80
CA GLU A 498 -26.18 20.68 2.88
C GLU A 498 -25.30 19.76 2.04
N PHE A 499 -25.66 18.49 1.96
CA PHE A 499 -24.97 17.52 1.13
C PHE A 499 -25.89 16.41 0.66
N ALA A 500 -25.60 15.81 -0.49
CA ALA A 500 -26.25 14.58 -0.91
C ALA A 500 -25.43 13.38 -0.43
N ASP A 501 -26.08 12.30 0.01
CA ASP A 501 -25.43 11.01 0.14
C ASP A 501 -25.13 10.38 -1.24
N HIS A 502 -24.47 9.22 -1.25
CA HIS A 502 -24.15 8.50 -2.47
C HIS A 502 -25.37 7.93 -3.22
N ASN A 503 -26.58 8.00 -2.65
CA ASN A 503 -27.84 7.65 -3.30
C ASN A 503 -28.54 8.90 -3.88
N GLY A 504 -27.95 10.08 -3.73
CA GLY A 504 -28.54 11.35 -4.13
C GLY A 504 -29.56 11.90 -3.14
N LYS A 505 -29.70 11.30 -1.94
CA LYS A 505 -30.59 11.82 -0.90
C LYS A 505 -29.95 13.04 -0.26
N GLY A 506 -30.64 14.17 -0.30
CA GLY A 506 -30.21 15.39 0.39
C GLY A 506 -30.30 15.26 1.91
N HIS A 507 -29.30 15.78 2.58
CA HIS A 507 -29.18 15.88 4.03
C HIS A 507 -28.85 17.31 4.43
N ILE A 508 -29.37 17.74 5.58
CA ILE A 508 -29.03 19.01 6.21
C ILE A 508 -28.52 18.76 7.63
N LEU A 509 -27.32 19.28 7.92
CA LEU A 509 -26.73 19.30 9.25
C LEU A 509 -26.58 20.75 9.73
N GLU A 510 -27.32 21.14 10.76
CA GLU A 510 -27.18 22.45 11.39
C GLU A 510 -26.46 22.34 12.73
N ILE A 511 -25.40 23.13 12.88
CA ILE A 511 -24.64 23.22 14.12
C ILE A 511 -25.37 24.15 15.07
N GLY A 512 -26.01 23.58 16.09
CA GLY A 512 -26.71 24.30 17.13
C GLY A 512 -25.79 24.81 18.24
N PRO A 513 -26.37 25.41 19.30
CA PRO A 513 -25.63 25.97 20.43
C PRO A 513 -24.73 24.93 21.09
N MET A 514 -23.66 25.42 21.70
CA MET A 514 -22.75 24.62 22.52
C MET A 514 -22.83 25.12 23.96
N HIS A 515 -23.05 24.21 24.91
CA HIS A 515 -23.08 24.53 26.34
C HIS A 515 -21.95 23.79 27.05
N LYS A 516 -21.04 24.53 27.69
CA LYS A 516 -20.00 23.97 28.55
C LYS A 516 -20.55 23.82 29.96
N HIS A 517 -20.49 22.60 30.48
CA HIS A 517 -20.89 22.26 31.84
C HIS A 517 -19.75 22.53 32.83
N GLU A 518 -20.10 22.59 34.11
CA GLU A 518 -19.12 22.81 35.20
C GLU A 518 -18.10 21.67 35.31
N ASP A 519 -18.46 20.45 34.91
CA ASP A 519 -17.57 19.28 34.86
C ASP A 519 -16.58 19.29 33.67
N GLY A 520 -16.63 20.34 32.84
CA GLY A 520 -15.79 20.51 31.66
C GLY A 520 -16.33 19.85 30.39
N SER A 521 -17.42 19.07 30.46
CA SER A 521 -18.06 18.50 29.28
C SER A 521 -18.78 19.58 28.47
N THR A 522 -18.94 19.34 27.16
CA THR A 522 -19.62 20.26 26.25
C THR A 522 -20.79 19.55 25.58
N SER A 523 -22.02 20.01 25.84
CA SER A 523 -23.18 19.61 25.05
C SER A 523 -23.22 20.38 23.74
N ILE A 524 -23.24 19.66 22.62
CA ILE A 524 -23.37 20.18 21.26
C ILE A 524 -24.73 19.76 20.74
N TYR A 525 -25.57 20.74 20.42
CA TYR A 525 -26.86 20.49 19.80
C TYR A 525 -26.64 20.44 18.29
N LEU A 526 -27.07 19.37 17.62
CA LEU A 526 -27.02 19.23 16.17
C LEU A 526 -28.42 18.98 15.65
N ASN A 527 -28.81 19.67 14.57
CA ASN A 527 -30.04 19.35 13.85
C ASN A 527 -29.67 18.52 12.62
N VAL A 528 -30.14 17.27 12.53
CA VAL A 528 -29.89 16.37 11.40
C VAL A 528 -31.22 16.09 10.73
N ASP A 529 -31.43 16.55 9.50
CA ASP A 529 -32.69 16.37 8.76
C ASP A 529 -33.94 16.78 9.58
N HIS A 530 -33.87 17.94 10.22
CA HIS A 530 -34.90 18.48 11.13
C HIS A 530 -35.13 17.70 12.44
N HIS A 531 -34.26 16.73 12.75
CA HIS A 531 -34.24 16.05 14.03
C HIS A 531 -33.07 16.55 14.88
N GLN A 532 -33.39 17.23 15.98
CA GLN A 532 -32.39 17.66 16.95
C GLN A 532 -31.84 16.47 17.73
N ARG A 533 -30.51 16.42 17.84
CA ARG A 533 -29.75 15.52 18.70
C ARG A 533 -28.78 16.31 19.56
N VAL A 534 -28.49 15.79 20.74
CA VAL A 534 -27.51 16.38 21.66
C VAL A 534 -26.36 15.39 21.81
N PHE A 535 -25.15 15.87 21.55
CA PHE A 535 -23.92 15.13 21.77
C PHE A 535 -23.20 15.73 22.95
N ILE A 536 -22.85 14.90 23.93
CA ILE A 536 -22.05 15.33 25.08
C ILE A 536 -20.60 14.92 24.80
N MET A 537 -19.76 15.92 24.57
CA MET A 537 -18.33 15.73 24.41
C MET A 537 -17.70 15.88 25.79
N SER A 538 -17.01 14.85 26.28
CA SER A 538 -16.17 14.99 27.46
C SER A 538 -15.14 16.09 27.26
N PRO A 539 -14.66 16.77 28.32
CA PRO A 539 -13.54 17.69 28.19
C PRO A 539 -12.42 16.96 27.44
N GLU A 540 -11.78 17.64 26.48
CA GLU A 540 -10.49 17.16 25.99
C GLU A 540 -9.63 16.98 27.23
N VAL A 541 -9.34 15.72 27.58
CA VAL A 541 -8.19 15.43 28.41
C VAL A 541 -7.03 15.89 27.55
N LYS A 542 -6.62 17.14 27.71
CA LYS A 542 -5.22 17.46 27.48
C LYS A 542 -4.50 16.40 28.30
N GLU A 543 -3.66 15.62 27.66
CA GLU A 543 -2.58 14.95 28.36
C GLU A 543 -1.66 16.06 28.93
N GLU A 544 -2.14 16.79 29.94
CA GLU A 544 -1.33 17.50 30.91
C GLU A 544 -0.70 16.42 31.79
N GLY A 545 0.27 15.73 31.18
CA GLY A 545 0.78 14.48 31.69
C GLY A 545 1.67 13.72 30.72
N ALA A 546 2.25 14.34 29.69
CA ALA A 546 3.59 13.93 29.31
C ALA A 546 4.44 14.15 30.58
N ALA A 547 4.63 13.10 31.37
CA ALA A 547 5.65 13.07 32.40
C ALA A 547 6.88 13.70 31.76
N ARG A 548 7.42 14.77 32.37
CA ARG A 548 8.69 15.38 31.95
C ARG A 548 9.58 14.24 31.48
N GLU A 549 9.87 14.18 30.18
CA GLU A 549 10.85 13.24 29.67
C GLU A 549 12.08 13.43 30.54
N VAL A 550 12.38 12.45 31.39
CA VAL A 550 13.66 12.43 32.08
C VAL A 550 14.66 12.24 30.95
N THR A 551 15.24 13.35 30.50
CA THR A 551 16.21 13.36 29.42
C THR A 551 17.51 12.78 29.97
N LEU A 552 17.59 11.45 30.00
CA LEU A 552 18.82 10.76 30.35
C LEU A 552 19.83 10.96 29.22
N SER A 553 21.07 11.28 29.58
CA SER A 553 22.17 11.35 28.63
C SER A 553 22.42 9.98 27.98
N LYS A 554 23.06 9.97 26.80
CA LYS A 554 23.48 8.72 26.13
C LYS A 554 24.31 7.79 27.04
N LYS A 555 25.06 8.36 27.99
CA LYS A 555 25.89 7.62 28.93
C LYS A 555 25.05 6.91 30.00
N GLU A 556 24.04 7.58 30.53
CA GLU A 556 23.11 6.99 31.52
C GLU A 556 22.26 5.89 30.90
N ILE A 557 21.80 6.05 29.65
CA ILE A 557 21.07 5.01 28.92
C ILE A 557 21.95 3.77 28.72
N GLN A 558 23.23 3.94 28.39
CA GLN A 558 24.17 2.83 28.25
C GLN A 558 24.49 2.13 29.58
N GLU A 559 24.54 2.86 30.70
CA GLU A 559 24.75 2.27 32.02
C GLU A 559 23.52 1.50 32.51
N LEU A 560 22.31 2.01 32.25
CA LEU A 560 21.07 1.33 32.57
C LEU A 560 20.83 0.08 31.70
N ALA A 561 21.21 0.13 30.42
CA ALA A 561 21.15 -1.05 29.54
C ALA A 561 22.05 -2.20 30.03
N LYS A 562 23.18 -1.90 30.68
CA LYS A 562 24.07 -2.93 31.26
C LYS A 562 23.47 -3.66 32.45
N ILE A 563 22.50 -3.05 33.13
CA ILE A 563 21.78 -3.67 34.26
C ILE A 563 20.38 -4.18 33.85
N GLY A 564 20.08 -4.21 32.54
CA GLY A 564 18.87 -4.83 32.00
C GLY A 564 17.72 -3.90 31.68
N ASP A 565 17.92 -2.58 31.70
CA ASP A 565 16.90 -1.61 31.26
C ASP A 565 16.79 -1.60 29.72
N ALA A 566 15.64 -2.01 29.18
CA ALA A 566 15.35 -2.01 27.75
C ALA A 566 14.40 -0.87 27.39
N ARG A 567 14.87 0.09 26.59
CA ARG A 567 14.09 1.28 26.21
C ARG A 567 13.81 1.33 24.71
N ALA A 568 12.72 2.02 24.36
CA ALA A 568 12.41 2.31 22.97
C ALA A 568 13.52 3.19 22.34
N PRO A 569 14.14 2.76 21.23
CA PRO A 569 15.23 3.51 20.60
C PRO A 569 14.76 4.73 19.80
N PHE A 570 13.45 4.86 19.58
CA PHE A 570 12.79 5.96 18.88
C PHE A 570 11.32 6.03 19.33
N GLY A 571 10.65 7.16 19.04
CA GLY A 571 9.22 7.29 19.31
C GLY A 571 8.39 6.29 18.49
N ALA A 572 7.64 5.43 19.16
CA ALA A 572 6.90 4.31 18.57
C ALA A 572 5.68 3.93 19.43
N ASN A 573 4.70 3.28 18.82
CA ASN A 573 3.59 2.62 19.52
C ASN A 573 4.01 1.20 19.94
N VAL A 574 3.49 0.68 21.06
CA VAL A 574 3.68 -0.73 21.43
C VAL A 574 2.65 -1.58 20.71
N CYS A 575 3.09 -2.51 19.87
CA CYS A 575 2.22 -3.47 19.18
C CYS A 575 1.91 -4.70 20.02
N GLU A 576 2.94 -5.25 20.65
CA GLU A 576 2.89 -6.53 21.34
C GLU A 576 3.87 -6.49 22.49
N VAL A 577 3.48 -7.01 23.65
CA VAL A 577 4.37 -7.30 24.77
C VAL A 577 4.54 -8.81 24.81
N SER A 578 5.74 -9.29 24.52
CA SER A 578 6.04 -10.72 24.33
C SER A 578 6.50 -11.43 25.61
N VAL A 579 6.55 -10.71 26.75
CA VAL A 579 6.98 -11.22 28.06
C VAL A 579 6.07 -10.76 29.18
N ALA A 580 6.05 -11.49 30.30
CA ALA A 580 5.32 -11.11 31.52
C ALA A 580 6.25 -10.73 32.67
N VAL A 581 5.78 -9.90 33.61
CA VAL A 581 6.51 -9.62 34.85
C VAL A 581 6.76 -10.92 35.61
N GLY A 582 8.02 -11.18 35.94
CA GLY A 582 8.48 -12.38 36.60
C GLY A 582 8.92 -13.51 35.66
N GLN A 583 8.81 -13.35 34.34
CA GLN A 583 9.31 -14.31 33.35
C GLN A 583 10.85 -14.24 33.27
N GLU A 584 11.51 -15.39 33.15
CA GLU A 584 12.93 -15.47 32.82
C GLU A 584 13.13 -15.29 31.31
N VAL A 585 14.09 -14.44 30.93
CA VAL A 585 14.45 -14.12 29.55
C VAL A 585 15.94 -14.33 29.34
N ALA A 586 16.31 -14.89 28.20
CA ALA A 586 17.68 -15.02 27.73
C ALA A 586 18.10 -13.82 26.87
N VAL A 587 19.41 -13.63 26.68
CA VAL A 587 19.93 -12.63 25.74
C VAL A 587 19.41 -12.94 24.33
N GLY A 588 18.80 -11.95 23.68
CA GLY A 588 18.19 -12.09 22.36
C GLY A 588 16.70 -12.40 22.37
N ASP A 589 16.10 -12.70 23.52
CA ASP A 589 14.66 -12.91 23.62
C ASP A 589 13.89 -11.64 23.30
N LYS A 590 12.76 -11.79 22.60
CA LYS A 590 11.88 -10.68 22.24
C LYS A 590 11.11 -10.22 23.48
N LEU A 591 11.26 -8.96 23.87
CA LEU A 591 10.56 -8.36 24.99
C LEU A 591 9.26 -7.67 24.56
N VAL A 592 9.36 -6.76 23.59
CA VAL A 592 8.26 -5.92 23.11
C VAL A 592 8.42 -5.71 21.61
N VAL A 593 7.33 -5.63 20.85
CA VAL A 593 7.33 -5.19 19.45
C VAL A 593 6.82 -3.76 19.40
N LEU A 594 7.64 -2.86 18.87
CA LEU A 594 7.29 -1.47 18.65
C LEU A 594 6.88 -1.25 17.19
N GLU A 595 5.90 -0.41 16.93
CA GLU A 595 5.61 0.11 15.59
C GLU A 595 5.88 1.61 15.52
N ALA A 596 6.76 1.99 14.61
CA ALA A 596 6.88 3.37 14.17
C ALA A 596 6.87 3.39 12.65
N MET A 597 6.16 4.35 12.07
CA MET A 597 6.15 4.56 10.62
C MET A 597 5.75 3.29 9.82
N LYS A 598 4.86 2.46 10.39
CA LYS A 598 4.38 1.18 9.82
C LYS A 598 5.46 0.09 9.75
N MET A 599 6.56 0.26 10.47
CA MET A 599 7.63 -0.74 10.62
C MET A 599 7.59 -1.27 12.05
N GLN A 600 7.55 -2.60 12.18
CA GLN A 600 7.62 -3.26 13.47
C GLN A 600 9.06 -3.59 13.82
N THR A 601 9.54 -3.09 14.95
CA THR A 601 10.89 -3.34 15.47
C THR A 601 10.79 -4.06 16.81
N PRO A 602 11.28 -5.30 16.92
CA PRO A 602 11.35 -5.98 18.21
C PRO A 602 12.44 -5.33 19.08
N VAL A 603 12.12 -5.07 20.33
CA VAL A 603 13.06 -4.78 21.40
C VAL A 603 13.49 -6.11 21.99
N LEU A 604 14.77 -6.43 21.86
CA LEU A 604 15.36 -7.68 22.34
C LEU A 604 16.05 -7.49 23.69
N ALA A 605 16.06 -8.54 24.50
CA ALA A 605 16.79 -8.59 25.75
C ALA A 605 18.30 -8.52 25.50
N VAL A 606 18.96 -7.52 26.10
CA VAL A 606 20.42 -7.34 26.00
C VAL A 606 21.19 -8.11 27.08
N VAL A 607 20.49 -8.55 28.14
CA VAL A 607 21.02 -9.36 29.24
C VAL A 607 20.02 -10.46 29.58
N ALA A 608 20.52 -11.61 30.05
CA ALA A 608 19.66 -12.64 30.61
C ALA A 608 19.24 -12.25 32.03
N GLY A 609 17.98 -12.49 32.40
CA GLY A 609 17.47 -12.11 33.70
C GLY A 609 15.98 -12.39 33.87
N LYS A 610 15.43 -11.89 34.97
CA LYS A 610 14.00 -11.98 35.28
C LYS A 610 13.35 -10.62 35.06
N VAL A 611 12.26 -10.55 34.32
CA VAL A 611 11.55 -9.29 34.03
C VAL A 611 10.97 -8.74 35.34
N GLU A 612 11.53 -7.63 35.83
CA GLU A 612 11.07 -7.00 37.08
C GLU A 612 9.84 -6.10 36.85
N LYS A 613 9.83 -5.39 35.72
CA LYS A 613 8.78 -4.44 35.33
C LYS A 613 8.71 -4.31 33.81
N ILE A 614 7.52 -4.04 33.29
CA ILE A 614 7.25 -3.72 31.88
C ILE A 614 6.73 -2.28 31.82
#